data_AF-A0A942S703-F1
#
_entry.id   AF-A0A942S703-F1
#
_cell.length_a   1.000
_cell.length_b   1.000
_cell.length_c   1.000
_cell.angle_alpha   90.00
_cell.angle_beta   90.00
_cell.angle_gamma   90.00
#
_symmetry.space_group_name_H-M   'P 1'
#
loop_
_entity.id
_entity.type
_entity.pdbx_description
1 polymer ?
#
loop_
_entity_poly.entity_id
_entity_poly.type
_entity_poly.pdbx_seq_one_letter_code
_entity_poly.pdbx_strand_id
1 'polypeptide(L)' 'MKLSAPKVVTFWISVGLVVVGLLAFQGAFAGLAAYALWLIVAGFVLLALGCLMKDL' A
#
# COMPACT_ATOMS: atom_id res chain seq x y z
N MET A 1 13.99 -0.96 17.51
CA MET A 1 14.38 -1.36 16.14
C MET A 1 14.72 -0.09 15.36
N LYS A 2 15.92 0.02 14.77
CA LYS A 2 16.33 1.17 13.94
C LYS A 2 15.77 1.02 12.51
N LEU A 3 14.45 0.87 12.37
CA LEU A 3 13.81 0.94 11.06
C LEU A 3 13.86 2.41 10.61
N SER A 4 14.43 2.66 9.44
CA SER A 4 14.49 4.02 8.89
C SER A 4 13.06 4.44 8.56
N ALA A 5 12.68 5.66 8.91
CA ALA A 5 11.36 6.16 8.56
C ALA A 5 11.22 6.17 7.03
N PRO A 6 10.18 5.52 6.47
CA PRO A 6 9.93 5.57 5.03
C PRO A 6 9.76 7.01 4.60
N LYS A 7 10.11 7.32 3.35
CA LYS A 7 9.93 8.68 2.82
C LYS A 7 8.47 9.07 2.94
N VAL A 8 8.20 10.32 3.35
CA VAL A 8 6.82 10.81 3.56
C VAL A 8 5.95 10.59 2.31
N VAL A 9 6.53 10.73 1.12
CA VAL A 9 5.87 10.47 -0.17
C VAL A 9 5.48 8.99 -0.31
N THR A 10 6.41 8.07 -0.06
CA THR A 10 6.18 6.62 -0.17
C THR A 10 5.20 6.12 0.88
N PHE A 11 5.19 6.71 2.07
CA PHE A 11 4.17 6.46 3.09
C PHE A 11 2.78 6.82 2.56
N TRP A 12 2.60 8.03 2.01
CA TRP A 12 1.31 8.46 1.46
C TRP A 12 0.87 7.66 0.23
N ILE A 13 1.79 7.25 -0.64
CA ILE A 13 1.48 6.36 -1.78
C ILE A 13 0.98 5.00 -1.27
N SER A 14 1.67 4.43 -0.29
CA SER A 14 1.30 3.15 0.30
C SER A 14 -0.09 3.21 0.95
N VAL A 15 -0.35 4.25 1.74
CA VAL A 15 -1.64 4.51 2.36
C VAL A 15 -2.73 4.68 1.30
N GLY A 16 -2.47 5.46 0.24
CA GLY A 16 -3.41 5.62 -0.87
C GLY A 16 -3.73 4.30 -1.57
N LEU A 17 -2.72 3.46 -1.82
CA LEU A 17 -2.92 2.16 -2.47
C LEU A 17 -3.77 1.20 -1.62
N VAL A 18 -3.55 1.19 -0.31
CA VAL A 18 -4.35 0.40 0.64
C VAL A 18 -5.79 0.91 0.69
N VAL A 19 -6.01 2.23 0.74
CA VAL A 19 -7.35 2.83 0.73
C VAL A 19 -8.09 2.49 -0.57
N VAL A 20 -7.44 2.59 -1.72
CA VAL A 20 -8.02 2.21 -3.03
C VAL A 20 -8.32 0.72 -3.08
N GLY A 21 -7.42 -0.13 -2.58
CA GLY A 21 -7.65 -1.58 -2.47
C GLY A 21 -8.83 -1.93 -1.57
N LEU A 22 -9.01 -1.21 -0.45
CA LEU A 22 -10.14 -1.41 0.46
C LEU A 22 -11.47 -0.97 -0.16
N LEU A 23 -11.46 0.14 -0.91
CA LEU A 23 -12.63 0.59 -1.67
C LEU A 23 -12.99 -0.39 -2.80
N ALA A 24 -11.99 -0.96 -3.48
CA ALA A 24 -12.20 -2.02 -4.46
C ALA A 24 -12.75 -3.30 -3.82
N PHE A 25 -12.32 -3.64 -2.59
CA PHE A 25 -12.82 -4.80 -1.84
C PHE A 25 -14.31 -4.65 -1.48
N GLN A 26 -14.75 -3.42 -1.18
CA GLN A 26 -16.15 -3.13 -0.89
C GLN A 26 -17.08 -3.29 -2.12
N GLY A 27 -16.52 -3.58 -3.30
CA GLY A 27 -17.28 -3.75 -4.54
C GLY A 27 -17.50 -2.45 -5.30
N ALA A 28 -16.85 -1.35 -4.92
CA ALA A 28 -16.90 -0.09 -5.66
C ALA A 28 -16.34 -0.24 -7.10
N PHE A 29 -15.45 -1.22 -7.30
CA PHE A 29 -14.88 -1.57 -8.61
C PHE A 29 -15.11 -3.05 -8.91
N ALA A 30 -16.19 -3.36 -9.63
CA ALA A 30 -16.59 -4.73 -9.97
C ALA A 30 -15.50 -5.55 -10.70
N GLY A 31 -14.66 -4.90 -11.52
CA GLY A 31 -13.53 -5.55 -12.21
C GLY A 31 -12.26 -5.71 -11.36
N LEU A 32 -12.18 -5.01 -10.22
CA LEU A 32 -10.99 -4.96 -9.38
C LEU A 32 -11.16 -5.69 -8.04
N ALA A 33 -12.39 -6.14 -7.71
CA ALA A 33 -12.69 -6.87 -6.48
C ALA A 33 -11.85 -8.15 -6.31
N ALA A 34 -11.55 -8.87 -7.40
CA ALA A 34 -10.67 -10.04 -7.37
C ALA A 34 -9.21 -9.69 -7.01
N TYR A 35 -8.77 -8.47 -7.33
CA TYR A 35 -7.42 -7.97 -7.08
C TYR A 35 -7.34 -7.02 -5.88
N ALA A 36 -8.47 -6.74 -5.23
CA ALA A 36 -8.54 -5.80 -4.11
C ALA A 36 -7.62 -6.23 -2.96
N LEU A 37 -7.60 -7.52 -2.65
CA LEU A 37 -6.71 -8.10 -1.64
C LEU A 37 -5.23 -7.97 -2.07
N TRP A 38 -4.94 -8.15 -3.36
CA TRP A 38 -3.60 -7.96 -3.92
C TRP A 38 -3.15 -6.49 -3.91
N LEU A 39 -4.05 -5.52 -4.11
CA LEU A 39 -3.75 -4.09 -4.00
C LEU A 39 -3.43 -3.68 -2.56
N ILE A 40 -4.18 -4.22 -1.60
CA ILE A 40 -3.91 -4.00 -0.17
C ILE A 40 -2.54 -4.60 0.20
N VAL A 41 -2.27 -5.83 -0.23
CA VAL A 41 -0.97 -6.50 0.00
C VAL A 41 0.16 -5.73 -0.66
N ALA A 42 0.01 -5.30 -1.92
CA ALA A 42 1.02 -4.51 -2.61
C ALA A 42 1.29 -3.18 -1.90
N GLY A 43 0.28 -2.52 -1.35
CA GLY A 43 0.43 -1.27 -0.59
C GLY A 43 1.19 -1.49 0.71
N PHE A 44 0.93 -2.60 1.41
CA PHE A 44 1.66 -2.99 2.61
C PHE A 44 3.10 -3.40 2.31
N VAL A 45 3.34 -4.09 1.20
CA VAL A 45 4.67 -4.46 0.72
C VAL A 45 5.47 -3.21 0.34
N LEU A 46 4.85 -2.22 -0.32
CA LEU A 46 5.48 -0.94 -0.63
C LEU A 46 5.87 -0.17 0.64
N LEU A 47 4.99 -0.15 1.64
CA LEU A 47 5.27 0.45 2.95
C LEU A 47 6.45 -0.25 3.65
N ALA A 48 6.44 -1.59 3.66
CA ALA A 48 7.49 -2.39 4.26
C ALA A 48 8.84 -2.21 3.54
N LEU A 49 8.82 -2.12 2.21
CA LEU A 49 10.00 -1.81 1.39
C LEU A 49 10.50 -0.38 1.67
N GLY A 50 9.61 0.60 1.81
CA GLY A 50 9.98 1.97 2.22
C GLY A 50 10.61 2.03 3.62
N CYS A 51 10.18 1.18 4.56
CA CYS A 51 10.76 1.09 5.90
C CYS A 51 12.13 0.36 5.91
N LEU A 52 12.34 -0.57 4.98
CA LEU A 52 13.53 -1.42 4.92
C LEU A 52 14.64 -0.81 4.03
N MET A 53 14.28 -0.22 2.91
CA MET A 53 15.19 0.51 2.02
C MET A 53 15.23 1.98 2.40
N LYS A 54 16.34 2.39 3.01
CA LYS A 54 16.66 3.79 3.23
C LYS A 54 16.73 4.48 1.85
N ASP A 55 15.95 5.54 1.65
CA ASP A 55 15.75 6.33 0.42
C ASP A 55 14.61 5.95 -0.54
N LEU A 56 13.77 4.97 -0.20
CA LEU A 56 12.48 4.74 -0.89
C LEU A 56 11.34 5.51 -0.20
#